data_AF-A0A953F1R4-F1
#
_entry.id   AF-A0A953F1R4-F1
#
_cell.length_a   1.000
_cell.length_b   1.000
_cell.length_c   1.000
_cell.angle_alpha   90.00
_cell.angle_beta   90.00
_cell.angle_gamma   90.00
#
_symmetry.space_group_name_H-M   'P 1'
#
loop_
_entity.id
_entity.type
_entity.pdbx_description
1 polymer ?
#
loop_
_entity_poly.entity_id
_entity_poly.type
_entity_poly.pdbx_seq_one_letter_code
_entity_poly.pdbx_strand_id
1 'polypeptide(L)'
;MRAWRSFIFFIILASQSCPGSIAASEPTGVEGTKRNCIVVTPHGPQDGGDFGPHTPGTKTSGLQEAFNAAKAQAKDVYLSGGSWTESKTVPVVYVLRETLHIPWMQNFRCDSGNCVIHYAPKEGDAVVIDSQMSCTYRFGLIVSMSPGATVRLKPTTAGPDRFKVITSTDFYFNALVGGGGAWPSGEAFNSTLDKKRKWVGTGLLLDGSEGPIDANRIYVTEIVGCERGIHLTHDCTHNTIEATSIHLSQTHMQIGDEDVTPVRARLNRIAVHMEAQGIENAAGAVIHGAENVINLSSEGMAKDREIVFGKHAEHNLVTVARLKGFTNQAASPTNRIVTASPPAEMTTTPAVPAAGAEIANRHPWPIVARVIRPGRVERWTETPVVGAAQTFGGALASGQAIWLNPGDRLAIDYSEAPTWHWKAAQ
;
A
#
# COMPACT_ATOMS: atom_id res chain seq x y z
N MET A 1 6.67 -38.14 9.53
CA MET A 1 5.22 -37.86 9.57
C MET A 1 4.82 -37.45 10.99
N ARG A 2 4.86 -36.16 11.29
CA ARG A 2 4.26 -35.56 12.51
C ARG A 2 3.61 -34.26 12.04
N ALA A 3 2.29 -34.22 12.11
CA ALA A 3 1.50 -33.07 11.70
C ALA A 3 1.74 -31.93 12.71
N TRP A 4 2.34 -30.84 12.24
CA TRP A 4 2.33 -29.56 12.93
C TRP A 4 0.93 -28.96 12.79
N ARG A 5 0.19 -28.90 13.91
CA ARG A 5 -1.02 -28.09 14.03
C ARG A 5 -0.55 -26.63 14.19
N SER A 6 -0.71 -25.82 13.16
CA SER A 6 -0.51 -24.38 13.26
C SER A 6 -1.59 -23.79 14.17
N PHE A 7 -1.18 -23.32 15.33
CA PHE A 7 -1.98 -22.50 16.23
C PHE A 7 -2.15 -21.12 15.59
N ILE A 8 -3.39 -20.73 15.29
CA ILE A 8 -3.74 -19.33 15.03
C ILE A 8 -3.73 -18.63 16.38
N PHE A 9 -2.78 -17.72 16.58
CA PHE A 9 -2.77 -16.83 17.73
C PHE A 9 -3.90 -15.81 17.57
N PHE A 10 -4.92 -15.90 18.41
CA PHE A 10 -5.77 -14.76 18.73
C PHE A 10 -4.92 -13.78 19.53
N ILE A 11 -4.60 -12.63 18.96
CA ILE A 11 -4.08 -11.49 19.73
C ILE A 11 -5.26 -10.94 20.54
N ILE A 12 -5.37 -11.36 21.79
CA ILE A 12 -6.10 -10.61 22.82
C ILE A 12 -5.14 -9.51 23.28
N LEU A 13 -5.24 -8.32 22.69
CA LEU A 13 -4.63 -7.13 23.24
C LEU A 13 -5.36 -6.80 24.55
N ALA A 14 -4.72 -7.11 25.68
CA ALA A 14 -5.06 -6.49 26.95
C ALA A 14 -4.72 -4.99 26.82
N SER A 15 -5.73 -4.17 26.57
CA SER A 15 -5.62 -2.71 26.57
C SER A 15 -5.18 -2.26 27.96
N GLN A 16 -3.96 -1.74 28.09
CA GLN A 16 -3.60 -0.90 29.21
C GLN A 16 -4.47 0.35 29.18
N SER A 17 -5.15 0.57 30.29
CA SER A 17 -6.04 1.70 30.56
C SER A 17 -5.34 3.04 30.38
N CYS A 18 -5.77 3.81 29.38
CA CYS A 18 -5.71 5.27 29.46
C CYS A 18 -7.00 5.77 30.12
N PRO A 19 -6.93 6.59 31.18
CA PRO A 19 -8.11 7.15 31.82
C PRO A 19 -8.64 8.30 30.96
N GLY A 20 -9.79 8.08 30.35
CA GLY A 20 -10.47 9.07 29.51
C GLY A 20 -11.81 8.56 29.01
N SER A 21 -12.54 7.84 29.87
CA SER A 21 -13.92 7.44 29.63
C SER A 21 -14.79 8.69 29.62
N ILE A 22 -15.18 9.14 28.42
CA ILE A 22 -16.45 9.86 28.27
C ILE A 22 -17.50 8.75 28.30
N ALA A 23 -18.12 8.57 29.47
CA ALA A 23 -19.20 7.64 29.66
C ALA A 23 -20.31 7.94 28.63
N ALA A 24 -20.61 6.97 27.78
CA ALA A 24 -21.84 6.96 27.01
C ALA A 24 -22.99 6.76 28.01
N SER A 25 -23.67 7.83 28.38
CA SER A 25 -24.94 7.74 29.07
C SER A 25 -25.96 7.12 28.11
N GLU A 26 -26.54 5.98 28.50
CA GLU A 26 -27.72 5.43 27.83
C GLU A 26 -28.87 6.45 27.89
N PRO A 27 -29.46 6.87 26.76
CA PRO A 27 -30.68 7.64 26.79
C PRO A 27 -31.84 6.67 27.04
N THR A 28 -32.21 6.56 28.31
CA THR A 28 -33.50 6.02 28.72
C THR A 28 -34.59 7.04 28.33
N GLY A 29 -35.49 6.63 27.44
CA GLY A 29 -36.76 7.31 27.17
C GLY A 29 -36.67 8.65 26.42
N VAL A 30 -36.60 8.60 25.09
CA VAL A 30 -37.02 9.72 24.24
C VAL A 30 -37.83 9.16 23.07
N GLU A 31 -39.13 9.44 23.06
CA GLU A 31 -39.94 9.37 21.84
C GLU A 31 -39.30 10.26 20.76
N GLY A 32 -38.90 9.66 19.64
CA GLY A 32 -39.02 10.30 18.33
C GLY A 32 -38.01 11.38 17.91
N THR A 33 -36.84 11.55 18.54
CA THR A 33 -35.75 12.27 17.86
C THR A 33 -35.22 11.41 16.73
N LYS A 34 -35.70 11.64 15.49
CA LYS A 34 -35.18 11.00 14.28
C LYS A 34 -33.65 11.12 14.28
N ARG A 35 -32.96 9.99 14.43
CA ARG A 35 -31.50 9.96 14.33
C ARG A 35 -31.11 10.53 12.97
N ASN A 36 -30.13 11.43 12.93
CA ASN A 36 -29.62 11.98 11.67
C ASN A 36 -28.66 10.98 10.97
N CYS A 37 -29.04 9.71 10.96
CA CYS A 37 -28.28 8.63 10.35
C CYS A 37 -29.25 7.59 9.78
N ILE A 38 -28.77 6.88 8.76
CA ILE A 38 -29.35 5.65 8.26
C ILE A 38 -28.68 4.49 9.00
N VAL A 39 -29.49 3.57 9.55
CA VAL A 39 -29.00 2.42 10.33
C VAL A 39 -29.24 1.14 9.55
N VAL A 40 -28.17 0.39 9.29
CA VAL A 40 -28.23 -0.95 8.71
C VAL A 40 -28.07 -1.99 9.80
N THR A 41 -29.03 -2.90 9.95
CA THR A 41 -29.09 -3.91 11.02
C THR A 41 -29.08 -5.33 10.46
N PRO A 42 -28.84 -6.37 11.29
CA PRO A 42 -28.77 -7.76 10.83
C PRO A 42 -30.06 -8.29 10.19
N HIS A 43 -31.23 -7.78 10.57
CA HIS A 43 -32.52 -8.12 9.97
C HIS A 43 -33.21 -6.95 9.26
N GLY A 44 -32.57 -5.78 9.19
CA GLY A 44 -33.08 -4.60 8.50
C GLY A 44 -34.46 -4.16 9.00
N PRO A 45 -35.43 -3.90 8.10
CA PRO A 45 -36.76 -3.48 8.52
C PRO A 45 -37.47 -4.42 9.50
N GLN A 46 -37.06 -5.69 9.59
CA GLN A 46 -37.67 -6.68 10.48
C GLN A 46 -37.24 -6.56 11.95
N ASP A 47 -36.07 -5.97 12.24
CA ASP A 47 -35.61 -5.70 13.61
C ASP A 47 -35.58 -4.20 13.94
N GLY A 48 -36.21 -3.37 13.11
CA GLY A 48 -36.34 -1.93 13.31
C GLY A 48 -35.20 -1.08 12.73
N GLY A 49 -34.27 -1.67 11.98
CA GLY A 49 -33.32 -0.93 11.16
C GLY A 49 -33.94 -0.36 9.88
N ASP A 50 -33.31 0.64 9.28
CA ASP A 50 -33.77 1.24 8.02
C ASP A 50 -33.53 0.29 6.84
N PHE A 51 -32.39 -0.40 6.85
CA PHE A 51 -31.96 -1.35 5.82
C PHE A 51 -31.23 -2.55 6.44
N GLY A 52 -31.09 -3.61 5.66
CA GLY A 52 -30.41 -4.85 6.04
C GLY A 52 -30.70 -6.00 5.06
N PRO A 53 -30.32 -7.26 5.38
CA PRO A 53 -30.53 -8.43 4.53
C PRO A 53 -31.97 -8.67 4.07
N HIS A 54 -32.96 -8.21 4.84
CA HIS A 54 -34.38 -8.32 4.50
C HIS A 54 -34.96 -7.06 3.83
N THR A 55 -34.11 -6.13 3.39
CA THR A 55 -34.53 -5.03 2.51
C THR A 55 -35.07 -5.63 1.20
N PRO A 56 -36.31 -5.30 0.78
CA PRO A 56 -36.89 -5.86 -0.44
C PRO A 56 -35.99 -5.65 -1.67
N GLY A 57 -35.67 -6.74 -2.36
CA GLY A 57 -34.92 -6.71 -3.62
C GLY A 57 -33.41 -6.49 -3.50
N THR A 58 -32.87 -6.32 -2.29
CA THR A 58 -31.43 -6.06 -2.15
C THR A 58 -30.57 -7.24 -2.59
N LYS A 59 -29.42 -6.92 -3.18
CA LYS A 59 -28.34 -7.87 -3.48
C LYS A 59 -27.09 -7.64 -2.64
N THR A 60 -27.09 -6.60 -1.81
CA THR A 60 -25.94 -6.15 -1.02
C THR A 60 -26.26 -6.13 0.47
N SER A 61 -27.24 -6.93 0.89
CA SER A 61 -27.73 -6.97 2.27
C SER A 61 -28.19 -5.61 2.81
N GLY A 62 -28.83 -4.82 1.96
CA GLY A 62 -29.36 -3.49 2.28
C GLY A 62 -28.31 -2.37 2.22
N LEU A 63 -27.04 -2.68 1.98
CA LEU A 63 -25.95 -1.70 2.06
C LEU A 63 -26.02 -0.70 0.90
N GLN A 64 -26.22 -1.16 -0.33
CA GLN A 64 -26.32 -0.26 -1.49
C GLN A 64 -27.51 0.70 -1.33
N GLU A 65 -28.65 0.18 -0.87
CA GLU A 65 -29.85 0.97 -0.60
C GLU A 65 -29.60 2.00 0.50
N ALA A 66 -28.90 1.62 1.57
CA ALA A 66 -28.54 2.51 2.66
C ALA A 66 -27.65 3.67 2.20
N PHE A 67 -26.59 3.41 1.43
CA PHE A 67 -25.72 4.46 0.90
C PHE A 67 -26.46 5.37 -0.10
N ASN A 68 -27.33 4.82 -0.94
CA ASN A 68 -28.15 5.62 -1.85
C ASN A 68 -29.14 6.51 -1.08
N ALA A 69 -29.78 5.98 -0.04
CA ALA A 69 -30.70 6.73 0.82
C ALA A 69 -29.97 7.83 1.60
N ALA A 70 -28.81 7.50 2.17
CA ALA A 70 -27.94 8.46 2.85
C ALA A 70 -27.54 9.61 1.93
N LYS A 71 -27.19 9.30 0.67
CA LYS A 71 -26.88 10.31 -0.34
C LYS A 71 -28.07 11.24 -0.59
N ALA A 72 -29.23 10.66 -0.87
CA ALA A 72 -30.44 11.40 -1.23
C ALA A 72 -30.97 12.26 -0.06
N GLN A 73 -30.76 11.81 1.19
CA GLN A 73 -31.26 12.45 2.39
C GLN A 73 -30.23 13.30 3.13
N ALA A 74 -28.98 13.35 2.65
CA ALA A 74 -27.85 13.99 3.32
C ALA A 74 -27.67 13.51 4.78
N LYS A 75 -27.61 12.20 4.98
CA LYS A 75 -27.45 11.54 6.28
C LYS A 75 -26.18 10.72 6.34
N ASP A 76 -25.68 10.51 7.56
CA ASP A 76 -24.61 9.54 7.83
C ASP A 76 -25.13 8.10 7.76
N VAL A 77 -24.21 7.14 7.70
CA VAL A 77 -24.53 5.69 7.75
C VAL A 77 -23.88 5.05 8.96
N TYR A 78 -24.66 4.22 9.65
CA TYR A 78 -24.16 3.31 10.67
C TYR A 78 -24.54 1.86 10.30
N LEU A 79 -23.55 0.96 10.29
CA LEU A 79 -23.78 -0.48 10.11
C LEU A 79 -23.58 -1.18 11.45
N SER A 80 -24.57 -1.96 11.87
CA SER A 80 -24.48 -2.78 13.07
C SER A 80 -23.48 -3.92 12.88
N GLY A 81 -22.43 -3.95 13.70
CA GLY A 81 -21.36 -4.93 13.63
C GLY A 81 -20.99 -5.53 14.98
N GLY A 82 -19.84 -6.22 15.04
CA GLY A 82 -19.30 -6.76 16.29
C GLY A 82 -20.22 -7.80 16.95
N SER A 83 -20.35 -7.74 18.27
CA SER A 83 -21.16 -8.66 19.08
C SER A 83 -22.64 -8.31 19.15
N TRP A 84 -23.19 -7.64 18.12
CA TRP A 84 -24.63 -7.33 18.01
C TRP A 84 -25.48 -8.55 17.63
N THR A 85 -25.01 -9.76 17.94
CA THR A 85 -25.81 -10.97 17.92
C THR A 85 -26.09 -11.35 19.36
N GLU A 86 -27.34 -11.23 19.80
CA GLU A 86 -27.73 -11.52 21.17
C GLU A 86 -27.26 -12.93 21.57
N SER A 87 -26.56 -13.01 22.71
CA SER A 87 -26.07 -14.27 23.29
C SER A 87 -25.14 -15.12 22.40
N LYS A 88 -24.55 -14.53 21.35
CA LYS A 88 -23.62 -15.20 20.45
C LYS A 88 -22.39 -14.31 20.22
N THR A 89 -21.19 -14.88 20.32
CA THR A 89 -19.94 -14.22 19.90
C THR A 89 -19.71 -14.46 18.41
N VAL A 90 -20.71 -14.16 17.58
CA VAL A 90 -20.64 -14.35 16.13
C VAL A 90 -20.64 -12.98 15.47
N PRO A 91 -19.74 -12.71 14.51
CA PRO A 91 -19.76 -11.43 13.81
C PRO A 91 -21.05 -11.25 13.01
N VAL A 92 -21.55 -10.02 12.93
CA VAL A 92 -22.56 -9.65 11.93
C VAL A 92 -21.92 -9.67 10.54
N VAL A 93 -22.49 -10.47 9.63
CA VAL A 93 -22.00 -10.62 8.25
C VAL A 93 -23.03 -10.08 7.28
N TYR A 94 -22.64 -9.09 6.48
CA TYR A 94 -23.40 -8.59 5.34
C TYR A 94 -22.83 -9.21 4.06
N VAL A 95 -23.65 -9.96 3.35
CA VAL A 95 -23.23 -10.67 2.13
C VAL A 95 -23.56 -9.83 0.92
N LEU A 96 -22.53 -9.52 0.13
CA LEU A 96 -22.63 -8.87 -1.17
C LEU A 96 -22.74 -9.93 -2.26
N ARG A 97 -23.80 -9.88 -3.07
CA ARG A 97 -23.99 -10.71 -4.28
C ARG A 97 -23.62 -9.96 -5.57
N GLU A 98 -23.27 -8.68 -5.46
CA GLU A 98 -22.72 -7.81 -6.49
C GLU A 98 -21.86 -6.74 -5.81
N THR A 99 -21.08 -5.97 -6.58
CA THR A 99 -20.21 -4.91 -6.05
C THR A 99 -21.02 -3.89 -5.27
N LEU A 100 -20.53 -3.53 -4.07
CA LEU A 100 -21.07 -2.39 -3.33
C LEU A 100 -20.43 -1.10 -3.88
N HIS A 101 -21.26 -0.23 -4.46
CA HIS A 101 -20.82 1.06 -4.96
C HIS A 101 -21.20 2.16 -3.96
N ILE A 102 -20.20 2.72 -3.28
CA ILE A 102 -20.40 3.91 -2.44
C ILE A 102 -20.35 5.13 -3.37
N PRO A 103 -21.47 5.87 -3.53
CA PRO A 103 -21.53 6.96 -4.48
C PRO A 103 -20.68 8.14 -4.02
N TRP A 104 -20.62 9.18 -4.85
CA TRP A 104 -19.97 10.43 -4.41
C TRP A 104 -20.60 10.96 -3.12
N MET A 105 -19.78 11.30 -2.12
CA MET A 105 -20.22 11.92 -0.86
C MET A 105 -19.37 13.14 -0.50
N GLN A 106 -19.97 14.04 0.28
CA GLN A 106 -19.28 15.16 0.89
C GLN A 106 -19.82 15.41 2.30
N ASN A 107 -18.94 15.74 3.25
CA ASN A 107 -19.29 15.96 4.65
C ASN A 107 -20.07 14.76 5.23
N PHE A 108 -19.59 13.55 4.96
CA PHE A 108 -20.29 12.30 5.24
C PHE A 108 -19.49 11.39 6.15
N ARG A 109 -20.18 10.71 7.07
CA ARG A 109 -19.59 9.68 7.93
C ARG A 109 -20.25 8.32 7.73
N CYS A 110 -19.41 7.29 7.68
CA CYS A 110 -19.80 5.89 7.80
C CYS A 110 -19.03 5.20 8.92
N ASP A 111 -19.74 4.50 9.80
CA ASP A 111 -19.15 3.60 10.80
C ASP A 111 -19.80 2.22 10.71
N SER A 112 -19.00 1.18 10.47
CA SER A 112 -19.50 -0.17 10.25
C SER A 112 -19.62 -1.02 11.51
N GLY A 113 -19.33 -0.47 12.70
CA GLY A 113 -19.42 -1.21 13.96
C GLY A 113 -18.54 -2.47 14.02
N ASN A 114 -17.48 -2.55 13.20
CA ASN A 114 -16.68 -3.75 12.96
C ASN A 114 -17.46 -4.97 12.39
N CYS A 115 -18.50 -4.74 11.58
CA CYS A 115 -19.15 -5.82 10.82
C CYS A 115 -18.20 -6.49 9.82
N VAL A 116 -18.60 -7.65 9.31
CA VAL A 116 -17.95 -8.33 8.19
C VAL A 116 -18.76 -8.06 6.92
N ILE A 117 -18.10 -7.58 5.88
CA ILE A 117 -18.66 -7.46 4.53
C ILE A 117 -18.04 -8.57 3.69
N HIS A 118 -18.85 -9.51 3.23
CA HIS A 118 -18.41 -10.68 2.46
C HIS A 118 -18.88 -10.60 1.02
N TYR A 119 -17.93 -10.49 0.09
CA TYR A 119 -18.17 -10.52 -1.35
C TYR A 119 -18.20 -11.95 -1.87
N ALA A 120 -19.41 -12.41 -2.22
CA ALA A 120 -19.65 -13.76 -2.72
C ALA A 120 -19.32 -13.98 -4.23
N PRO A 121 -19.40 -12.98 -5.12
CA PRO A 121 -19.04 -13.19 -6.53
C PRO A 121 -17.58 -13.61 -6.73
N LYS A 122 -17.35 -14.35 -7.81
CA LYS A 122 -16.02 -14.87 -8.18
C LYS A 122 -15.15 -13.87 -8.95
N GLU A 123 -15.74 -12.78 -9.41
CA GLU A 123 -15.13 -11.75 -10.25
C GLU A 123 -15.62 -10.36 -9.82
N GLY A 124 -14.93 -9.31 -10.24
CA GLY A 124 -15.25 -7.91 -9.91
C GLY A 124 -14.62 -7.42 -8.61
N ASP A 125 -14.85 -6.15 -8.29
CA ASP A 125 -14.40 -5.52 -7.05
C ASP A 125 -15.46 -5.67 -5.96
N ALA A 126 -15.08 -5.84 -4.69
CA ALA A 126 -16.04 -6.02 -3.60
C ALA A 126 -16.71 -4.71 -3.20
N VAL A 127 -15.90 -3.71 -2.83
CA VAL A 127 -16.36 -2.36 -2.52
C VAL A 127 -15.64 -1.37 -3.42
N VAL A 128 -16.41 -0.57 -4.17
CA VAL A 128 -15.90 0.54 -4.98
C VAL A 128 -16.39 1.83 -4.35
N ILE A 129 -15.44 2.66 -3.91
CA ILE A 129 -15.71 3.98 -3.36
C ILE A 129 -15.43 5.01 -4.44
N ASP A 130 -16.48 5.70 -4.88
CA ASP A 130 -16.42 6.77 -5.86
C ASP A 130 -15.81 8.05 -5.25
N SER A 131 -15.88 9.19 -5.92
CA SER A 131 -15.35 10.48 -5.48
C SER A 131 -15.77 10.85 -4.04
N GLN A 132 -14.86 11.36 -3.22
CA GLN A 132 -15.12 11.72 -1.82
C GLN A 132 -14.51 13.08 -1.49
N MET A 133 -15.19 13.87 -0.66
CA MET A 133 -14.64 15.12 -0.15
C MET A 133 -15.02 15.33 1.32
N SER A 134 -14.03 15.47 2.20
CA SER A 134 -14.31 15.73 3.62
C SER A 134 -15.19 14.65 4.26
N CYS A 135 -14.85 13.38 4.00
CA CYS A 135 -15.58 12.22 4.52
C CYS A 135 -14.78 11.48 5.61
N THR A 136 -15.46 10.62 6.36
CA THR A 136 -14.82 9.67 7.28
C THR A 136 -15.47 8.30 7.18
N TYR A 137 -14.66 7.29 6.90
CA TYR A 137 -15.10 5.90 6.78
C TYR A 137 -14.39 5.03 7.80
N ARG A 138 -15.16 4.25 8.57
CA ARG A 138 -14.64 3.19 9.42
C ARG A 138 -15.30 1.87 9.04
N PHE A 139 -14.53 0.98 8.44
CA PHE A 139 -14.94 -0.37 8.10
C PHE A 139 -14.26 -1.40 9.00
N GLY A 140 -15.00 -2.47 9.28
CA GLY A 140 -14.52 -3.68 9.93
C GLY A 140 -13.71 -4.53 8.95
N LEU A 141 -14.14 -5.76 8.78
CA LEU A 141 -13.51 -6.72 7.88
C LEU A 141 -14.23 -6.72 6.53
N ILE A 142 -13.48 -6.61 5.43
CA ILE A 142 -14.01 -6.79 4.07
C ILE A 142 -13.28 -7.98 3.45
N VAL A 143 -14.06 -8.95 2.94
CA VAL A 143 -13.54 -10.22 2.41
C VAL A 143 -13.96 -10.37 0.95
N SER A 144 -13.00 -10.70 0.09
CA SER A 144 -13.21 -10.97 -1.32
C SER A 144 -12.30 -12.10 -1.78
N MET A 145 -12.85 -13.13 -2.41
CA MET A 145 -12.05 -14.19 -3.05
C MET A 145 -11.87 -13.96 -4.56
N SER A 146 -12.35 -12.82 -5.07
CA SER A 146 -12.31 -12.50 -6.50
C SER A 146 -10.93 -11.97 -6.92
N PRO A 147 -10.60 -12.01 -8.23
CA PRO A 147 -9.41 -11.36 -8.76
C PRO A 147 -9.42 -9.83 -8.75
N GLY A 148 -10.55 -9.19 -8.42
CA GLY A 148 -10.63 -7.73 -8.29
C GLY A 148 -10.10 -7.23 -6.94
N ALA A 149 -10.36 -5.97 -6.65
CA ALA A 149 -9.99 -5.36 -5.39
C ALA A 149 -11.00 -5.69 -4.27
N THR A 150 -10.51 -5.92 -3.05
CA THR A 150 -11.36 -5.95 -1.86
C THR A 150 -11.92 -4.55 -1.61
N VAL A 151 -11.09 -3.51 -1.70
CA VAL A 151 -11.53 -2.12 -1.76
C VAL A 151 -10.82 -1.40 -2.90
N ARG A 152 -11.61 -0.75 -3.75
CA ARG A 152 -11.12 0.16 -4.79
C ARG A 152 -11.59 1.57 -4.51
N LEU A 153 -10.65 2.50 -4.38
CA LEU A 153 -10.90 3.93 -4.43
C LEU A 153 -10.79 4.37 -5.89
N LYS A 154 -11.88 4.85 -6.49
CA LYS A 154 -11.88 5.28 -7.89
C LYS A 154 -12.84 6.46 -8.10
N PRO A 155 -12.34 7.71 -8.13
CA PRO A 155 -13.18 8.86 -8.42
C PRO A 155 -13.65 8.86 -9.87
N THR A 156 -14.94 8.69 -10.10
CA THR A 156 -15.59 8.61 -11.42
C THR A 156 -16.71 9.62 -11.60
N THR A 157 -17.42 9.99 -10.52
CA THR A 157 -18.52 10.95 -10.56
C THR A 157 -18.08 12.30 -10.01
N ALA A 158 -18.49 13.40 -10.66
CA ALA A 158 -18.20 14.75 -10.17
C ALA A 158 -19.20 15.18 -9.09
N GLY A 159 -18.72 15.87 -8.05
CA GLY A 159 -19.56 16.52 -7.06
C GLY A 159 -20.27 17.80 -7.58
N PRO A 160 -21.05 18.50 -6.75
CA PRO A 160 -21.70 19.76 -7.04
C PRO A 160 -20.73 20.88 -7.38
N ASP A 161 -19.53 20.82 -6.83
CA ASP A 161 -18.37 21.67 -7.15
C ASP A 161 -17.67 21.26 -8.45
N ARG A 162 -18.16 20.21 -9.11
CA ARG A 162 -17.65 19.60 -10.34
C ARG A 162 -16.29 18.93 -10.19
N PHE A 163 -15.80 18.72 -8.97
CA PHE A 163 -14.59 17.94 -8.75
C PHE A 163 -14.91 16.45 -8.79
N LYS A 164 -14.14 15.72 -9.60
CA LYS A 164 -14.10 14.26 -9.63
C LYS A 164 -12.80 13.85 -8.93
N VAL A 165 -12.86 13.66 -7.61
CA VAL A 165 -11.68 13.52 -6.73
C VAL A 165 -12.04 12.69 -5.50
N ILE A 166 -11.06 12.00 -4.93
CA ILE A 166 -11.09 11.56 -3.53
C ILE A 166 -10.08 12.41 -2.77
N THR A 167 -10.53 13.31 -1.92
CA THR A 167 -9.66 14.22 -1.16
C THR A 167 -10.14 14.51 0.24
N SER A 168 -9.20 14.89 1.12
CA SER A 168 -9.47 15.33 2.48
C SER A 168 -10.36 14.33 3.23
N THR A 169 -10.15 13.05 2.97
CA THR A 169 -10.99 11.96 3.49
C THR A 169 -10.16 11.00 4.31
N ASP A 170 -10.73 10.58 5.44
CA ASP A 170 -10.15 9.59 6.33
C ASP A 170 -10.79 8.22 6.08
N PHE A 171 -9.97 7.21 5.83
CA PHE A 171 -10.37 5.83 5.69
C PHE A 171 -9.71 4.97 6.76
N TYR A 172 -10.51 4.22 7.49
CA TYR A 172 -10.06 3.19 8.42
C TYR A 172 -10.64 1.85 8.00
N PHE A 173 -9.78 0.85 7.83
CA PHE A 173 -10.15 -0.53 7.57
C PHE A 173 -9.54 -1.42 8.65
N ASN A 174 -10.36 -2.21 9.33
CA ASN A 174 -9.80 -3.18 10.27
C ASN A 174 -9.06 -4.29 9.52
N ALA A 175 -9.67 -4.88 8.49
CA ALA A 175 -8.97 -5.87 7.69
C ALA A 175 -9.50 -5.93 6.25
N LEU A 176 -8.58 -6.13 5.29
CA LEU A 176 -8.87 -6.37 3.88
C LEU A 176 -8.34 -7.76 3.51
N VAL A 177 -9.25 -8.69 3.28
CA VAL A 177 -8.93 -10.09 3.07
C VAL A 177 -9.23 -10.49 1.62
N GLY A 178 -8.19 -10.93 0.92
CA GLY A 178 -8.20 -11.34 -0.48
C GLY A 178 -8.30 -12.85 -0.70
N GLY A 179 -8.32 -13.24 -1.98
CA GLY A 179 -8.55 -14.61 -2.46
C GLY A 179 -7.36 -15.55 -2.48
N GLY A 180 -6.26 -15.18 -1.84
CA GLY A 180 -4.98 -15.86 -1.86
C GLY A 180 -4.96 -17.22 -1.16
N GLY A 181 -3.81 -17.91 -1.26
CA GLY A 181 -3.60 -19.30 -0.84
C GLY A 181 -3.89 -19.64 0.62
N ALA A 182 -4.25 -18.68 1.47
CA ALA A 182 -4.54 -18.90 2.88
C ALA A 182 -5.92 -19.53 3.16
N TRP A 183 -6.90 -19.37 2.26
CA TRP A 183 -8.28 -19.89 2.43
C TRP A 183 -8.70 -20.81 1.28
N PRO A 184 -8.30 -22.09 1.32
CA PRO A 184 -8.52 -22.99 0.20
C PRO A 184 -10.01 -23.29 -0.07
N SER A 185 -10.87 -23.25 0.95
CA SER A 185 -12.32 -23.43 0.80
C SER A 185 -13.08 -22.16 0.40
N GLY A 186 -12.43 -20.98 0.45
CA GLY A 186 -13.10 -19.68 0.28
C GLY A 186 -13.95 -19.26 1.50
N GLU A 187 -13.92 -20.01 2.60
CA GLU A 187 -14.55 -19.64 3.85
C GLU A 187 -13.55 -18.94 4.76
N ALA A 188 -13.89 -17.74 5.25
CA ALA A 188 -13.00 -16.92 6.08
C ALA A 188 -12.50 -17.62 7.36
N PHE A 189 -13.19 -18.67 7.80
CA PHE A 189 -12.95 -19.40 9.04
C PHE A 189 -12.22 -20.76 8.86
N ASN A 190 -11.80 -21.13 7.65
CA ASN A 190 -11.11 -22.39 7.39
C ASN A 190 -9.80 -22.17 6.60
N SER A 191 -8.76 -21.74 7.32
CA SER A 191 -7.46 -21.39 6.73
C SER A 191 -6.50 -22.57 6.69
N THR A 192 -5.98 -22.91 5.52
CA THR A 192 -4.81 -23.78 5.35
C THR A 192 -3.97 -23.20 4.23
N LEU A 193 -2.73 -22.82 4.52
CA LEU A 193 -1.84 -22.23 3.52
C LEU A 193 -1.52 -23.23 2.41
N ASP A 194 -2.08 -23.01 1.22
CA ASP A 194 -1.71 -23.68 -0.01
C ASP A 194 -0.78 -22.79 -0.83
N LYS A 195 0.53 -23.04 -0.71
CA LYS A 195 1.57 -22.30 -1.43
C LYS A 195 1.51 -22.46 -2.94
N LYS A 196 0.79 -23.46 -3.45
CA LYS A 196 0.64 -23.73 -4.90
C LYS A 196 -0.55 -22.99 -5.50
N ARG A 197 -1.43 -22.43 -4.69
CA ARG A 197 -2.58 -21.68 -5.17
C ARG A 197 -2.12 -20.33 -5.73
N LYS A 198 -2.70 -19.95 -6.86
CA LYS A 198 -2.50 -18.62 -7.44
C LYS A 198 -3.03 -17.57 -6.47
N TRP A 199 -2.18 -16.61 -6.11
CA TRP A 199 -2.59 -15.39 -5.41
C TRP A 199 -3.36 -14.51 -6.39
N VAL A 200 -4.53 -14.03 -5.98
CA VAL A 200 -5.40 -13.18 -6.80
C VAL A 200 -5.89 -12.00 -5.98
N GLY A 201 -6.30 -10.95 -6.69
CA GLY A 201 -6.96 -9.81 -6.08
C GLY A 201 -6.01 -8.82 -5.44
N THR A 202 -6.55 -7.63 -5.19
CA THR A 202 -5.83 -6.54 -4.52
C THR A 202 -6.53 -6.20 -3.21
N GLY A 203 -5.80 -6.07 -2.10
CA GLY A 203 -6.40 -5.66 -0.83
C GLY A 203 -6.98 -4.26 -0.92
N LEU A 204 -6.10 -3.27 -1.12
CA LEU A 204 -6.44 -1.87 -1.32
C LEU A 204 -5.89 -1.38 -2.66
N LEU A 205 -6.79 -0.99 -3.56
CA LEU A 205 -6.47 -0.36 -4.84
C LEU A 205 -6.86 1.12 -4.82
N LEU A 206 -5.88 2.00 -5.00
CA LEU A 206 -6.09 3.41 -5.30
C LEU A 206 -5.93 3.59 -6.80
N ASP A 207 -7.05 3.81 -7.49
CA ASP A 207 -7.10 3.96 -8.95
C ASP A 207 -7.44 5.39 -9.34
N GLY A 208 -6.40 6.21 -9.55
CA GLY A 208 -6.52 7.59 -10.00
C GLY A 208 -6.68 7.77 -11.52
N SER A 209 -7.12 6.75 -12.27
CA SER A 209 -7.19 6.82 -13.74
C SER A 209 -8.25 7.80 -14.26
N GLU A 210 -9.32 8.02 -13.51
CA GLU A 210 -10.45 8.86 -13.90
C GLU A 210 -10.45 10.24 -13.23
N GLY A 211 -9.83 10.35 -12.05
CA GLY A 211 -9.70 11.56 -11.25
C GLY A 211 -8.66 11.35 -10.14
N PRO A 212 -8.12 12.42 -9.54
CA PRO A 212 -7.07 12.31 -8.53
C PRO A 212 -7.57 11.71 -7.21
N ILE A 213 -6.69 10.95 -6.57
CA ILE A 213 -6.80 10.52 -5.17
C ILE A 213 -5.72 11.26 -4.40
N ASP A 214 -6.10 12.37 -3.77
CA ASP A 214 -5.16 13.37 -3.27
C ASP A 214 -5.41 13.78 -1.81
N ALA A 215 -4.35 13.85 -1.01
CA ALA A 215 -4.40 14.39 0.35
C ALA A 215 -5.40 13.67 1.28
N ASN A 216 -5.39 12.33 1.25
CA ASN A 216 -6.20 11.49 2.14
C ASN A 216 -5.35 10.86 3.25
N ARG A 217 -6.01 10.44 4.33
CA ARG A 217 -5.43 9.56 5.34
C ARG A 217 -6.07 8.19 5.25
N ILE A 218 -5.26 7.16 5.13
CA ILE A 218 -5.71 5.78 5.01
C ILE A 218 -4.98 4.94 6.05
N TYR A 219 -5.75 4.24 6.88
CA TYR A 219 -5.23 3.30 7.86
C TYR A 219 -5.86 1.93 7.63
N VAL A 220 -5.02 0.90 7.56
CA VAL A 220 -5.44 -0.50 7.47
C VAL A 220 -4.73 -1.28 8.55
N THR A 221 -5.45 -1.92 9.48
CA THR A 221 -4.76 -2.75 10.49
C THR A 221 -4.11 -3.95 9.80
N GLU A 222 -4.83 -4.60 8.90
CA GLU A 222 -4.36 -5.85 8.30
C GLU A 222 -4.80 -6.02 6.84
N ILE A 223 -3.88 -6.45 5.98
CA ILE A 223 -4.15 -6.89 4.61
C ILE A 223 -3.62 -8.31 4.44
N VAL A 224 -4.47 -9.21 3.98
CA VAL A 224 -4.15 -10.64 3.97
C VAL A 224 -4.53 -11.29 2.66
N GLY A 225 -3.65 -12.16 2.17
CA GLY A 225 -4.05 -13.14 1.17
C GLY A 225 -4.31 -12.53 -0.20
N CYS A 226 -3.48 -11.61 -0.66
CA CYS A 226 -3.71 -10.91 -1.93
C CYS A 226 -2.62 -11.23 -2.97
N GLU A 227 -2.91 -11.04 -4.25
CA GLU A 227 -1.84 -10.89 -5.24
C GLU A 227 -1.06 -9.60 -4.95
N ARG A 228 -1.79 -8.50 -4.71
CA ARG A 228 -1.24 -7.21 -4.30
C ARG A 228 -1.86 -6.75 -2.98
N GLY A 229 -1.06 -6.46 -1.96
CA GLY A 229 -1.60 -5.92 -0.70
C GLY A 229 -2.16 -4.52 -0.91
N ILE A 230 -1.28 -3.57 -1.22
CA ILE A 230 -1.62 -2.20 -1.61
C ILE A 230 -1.17 -1.95 -3.04
N HIS A 231 -2.00 -1.31 -3.86
CA HIS A 231 -1.64 -0.87 -5.21
C HIS A 231 -2.11 0.58 -5.43
N LEU A 232 -1.16 1.48 -5.71
CA LEU A 232 -1.44 2.85 -6.16
C LEU A 232 -1.17 2.92 -7.66
N THR A 233 -2.14 3.39 -8.44
CA THR A 233 -2.00 3.56 -9.89
C THR A 233 -2.52 4.92 -10.35
N HIS A 234 -1.96 5.43 -11.46
CA HIS A 234 -2.33 6.73 -12.03
C HIS A 234 -2.21 7.88 -10.99
N ASP A 235 -3.15 8.84 -10.97
CA ASP A 235 -3.10 10.05 -10.13
C ASP A 235 -3.37 9.79 -8.65
N CYS A 236 -2.34 9.29 -7.94
CA CYS A 236 -2.36 9.08 -6.48
C CYS A 236 -1.27 9.93 -5.83
N THR A 237 -1.65 11.02 -5.15
CA THR A 237 -0.71 12.01 -4.60
C THR A 237 -0.99 12.43 -3.17
N HIS A 238 0.06 12.81 -2.42
CA HIS A 238 -0.05 13.37 -1.07
C HIS A 238 -0.83 12.53 -0.05
N ASN A 239 -1.07 11.24 -0.31
CA ASN A 239 -1.78 10.39 0.62
C ASN A 239 -0.85 9.96 1.76
N THR A 240 -1.40 9.88 2.97
CA THR A 240 -0.75 9.24 4.11
C THR A 240 -1.38 7.88 4.31
N ILE A 241 -0.59 6.82 4.12
CA ILE A 241 -1.06 5.43 4.18
C ILE A 241 -0.29 4.69 5.26
N GLU A 242 -1.01 4.07 6.19
CA GLU A 242 -0.44 3.19 7.21
C GLU A 242 -1.09 1.81 7.12
N ALA A 243 -0.28 0.77 6.95
CA ALA A 243 -0.73 -0.60 7.05
C ALA A 243 0.09 -1.39 8.07
N THR A 244 -0.55 -1.72 9.19
CA THR A 244 0.13 -2.31 10.36
C THR A 244 0.62 -3.73 10.09
N SER A 245 -0.05 -4.48 9.23
CA SER A 245 0.38 -5.79 8.77
C SER A 245 -0.13 -6.06 7.37
N ILE A 246 0.78 -6.24 6.41
CA ILE A 246 0.47 -6.85 5.12
C ILE A 246 1.14 -8.21 5.13
N HIS A 247 0.38 -9.28 5.06
CA HIS A 247 0.98 -10.60 5.03
C HIS A 247 0.29 -11.53 4.04
N LEU A 248 0.96 -12.63 3.74
CA LEU A 248 0.46 -13.62 2.79
C LEU A 248 0.08 -12.97 1.45
N SER A 249 0.95 -12.10 0.92
CA SER A 249 0.74 -11.47 -0.39
C SER A 249 1.89 -11.76 -1.34
N GLN A 250 1.60 -11.90 -2.64
CA GLN A 250 2.65 -12.11 -3.64
C GLN A 250 3.50 -10.83 -3.81
N THR A 251 2.84 -9.68 -3.86
CA THR A 251 3.46 -8.35 -3.81
C THR A 251 2.78 -7.56 -2.70
N HIS A 252 3.51 -7.18 -1.66
CA HIS A 252 2.88 -6.56 -0.49
C HIS A 252 2.46 -5.12 -0.77
N MET A 253 3.29 -4.39 -1.49
CA MET A 253 2.98 -3.02 -1.91
C MET A 253 3.50 -2.76 -3.31
N GLN A 254 2.64 -2.16 -4.14
CA GLN A 254 3.00 -1.63 -5.45
C GLN A 254 2.63 -0.15 -5.56
N ILE A 255 3.59 0.69 -5.94
CA ILE A 255 3.40 2.13 -6.14
C ILE A 255 3.68 2.46 -7.60
N GLY A 256 2.65 2.86 -8.33
CA GLY A 256 2.72 3.06 -9.78
C GLY A 256 2.77 1.75 -10.57
N ASP A 257 2.77 1.91 -11.88
CA ASP A 257 2.88 0.82 -12.85
C ASP A 257 3.92 1.17 -13.90
N GLU A 258 4.53 0.16 -14.50
CA GLU A 258 5.57 0.37 -15.51
C GLU A 258 5.03 0.94 -16.83
N ASP A 259 3.79 0.61 -17.17
CA ASP A 259 3.11 1.01 -18.41
C ASP A 259 2.38 2.35 -18.30
N VAL A 260 2.28 2.93 -17.10
CA VAL A 260 1.62 4.22 -16.88
C VAL A 260 2.64 5.36 -16.96
N THR A 261 2.54 6.16 -18.03
CA THR A 261 3.36 7.36 -18.24
C THR A 261 2.49 8.60 -18.55
N PRO A 262 2.82 9.80 -18.04
CA PRO A 262 3.90 10.09 -17.10
C PRO A 262 3.66 9.45 -15.71
N VAL A 263 4.71 9.34 -14.89
CA VAL A 263 4.59 8.81 -13.52
C VAL A 263 3.69 9.73 -12.69
N ARG A 264 2.64 9.16 -12.10
CA ARG A 264 1.62 9.94 -11.36
C ARG A 264 1.38 9.49 -9.92
N ALA A 265 1.82 8.29 -9.53
CA ALA A 265 1.82 7.83 -8.14
C ALA A 265 3.03 8.43 -7.41
N ARG A 266 2.86 9.61 -6.81
CA ARG A 266 3.98 10.39 -6.26
C ARG A 266 3.64 11.17 -5.00
N LEU A 267 4.66 11.58 -4.25
CA LEU A 267 4.52 12.43 -3.06
C LEU A 267 3.66 11.81 -1.95
N ASN A 268 3.52 10.48 -1.93
CA ASN A 268 2.82 9.77 -0.87
C ASN A 268 3.75 9.51 0.32
N ARG A 269 3.16 9.43 1.52
CA ARG A 269 3.83 9.02 2.76
C ARG A 269 3.26 7.69 3.20
N ILE A 270 4.08 6.65 3.22
CA ILE A 270 3.61 5.28 3.42
C ILE A 270 4.40 4.59 4.53
N ALA A 271 3.70 4.02 5.52
CA ALA A 271 4.27 3.24 6.61
C ALA A 271 3.69 1.81 6.57
N VAL A 272 4.54 0.79 6.39
CA VAL A 272 4.08 -0.60 6.22
C VAL A 272 4.96 -1.63 6.93
N HIS A 273 4.33 -2.67 7.46
CA HIS A 273 5.00 -3.90 7.88
C HIS A 273 4.57 -5.05 6.98
N MET A 274 5.51 -5.86 6.47
CA MET A 274 5.26 -6.83 5.42
C MET A 274 5.85 -8.22 5.73
N GLU A 275 5.03 -9.27 5.69
CA GLU A 275 5.48 -10.65 5.94
C GLU A 275 5.04 -11.62 4.83
N ALA A 276 6.02 -12.18 4.12
CA ALA A 276 5.74 -13.15 3.05
C ALA A 276 5.22 -14.50 3.58
N GLN A 277 5.52 -14.86 4.82
CA GLN A 277 5.11 -16.12 5.47
C GLN A 277 5.32 -17.39 4.60
N GLY A 278 6.45 -17.42 3.89
CA GLY A 278 6.88 -18.57 3.10
C GLY A 278 6.26 -18.69 1.71
N ILE A 279 5.67 -17.60 1.19
CA ILE A 279 5.31 -17.45 -0.23
C ILE A 279 6.57 -17.40 -1.09
N GLU A 280 6.62 -18.25 -2.11
CA GLU A 280 7.71 -18.25 -3.08
C GLU A 280 7.68 -16.99 -3.95
N ASN A 281 8.85 -16.43 -4.26
CA ASN A 281 8.99 -15.22 -5.08
C ASN A 281 8.24 -13.98 -4.56
N ALA A 282 7.88 -13.95 -3.27
CA ALA A 282 7.23 -12.80 -2.66
C ALA A 282 8.09 -11.54 -2.79
N ALA A 283 7.43 -10.42 -3.12
CA ALA A 283 8.03 -9.10 -3.16
C ALA A 283 7.46 -8.22 -2.04
N GLY A 284 8.32 -7.42 -1.42
CA GLY A 284 7.92 -6.41 -0.45
C GLY A 284 7.32 -5.21 -1.16
N ALA A 285 8.15 -4.19 -1.41
CA ALA A 285 7.77 -2.97 -2.13
C ALA A 285 8.25 -3.01 -3.58
N VAL A 286 7.32 -2.94 -4.53
CA VAL A 286 7.60 -2.72 -5.96
C VAL A 286 7.22 -1.29 -6.30
N ILE A 287 8.20 -0.47 -6.67
CA ILE A 287 8.06 0.97 -6.79
C ILE A 287 8.35 1.35 -8.25
N HIS A 288 7.35 1.85 -8.94
CA HIS A 288 7.46 2.53 -10.25
C HIS A 288 7.16 4.03 -10.13
N GLY A 289 6.49 4.44 -9.04
CA GLY A 289 6.20 5.82 -8.67
C GLY A 289 7.44 6.65 -8.33
N ALA A 290 7.25 7.96 -8.16
CA ALA A 290 8.32 8.91 -7.90
C ALA A 290 8.10 9.71 -6.63
N GLU A 291 9.16 10.25 -6.03
CA GLU A 291 9.07 11.23 -4.93
C GLU A 291 8.28 10.76 -3.69
N ASN A 292 8.16 9.45 -3.45
CA ASN A 292 7.45 8.93 -2.28
C ASN A 292 8.38 8.80 -1.07
N VAL A 293 7.82 8.95 0.13
CA VAL A 293 8.50 8.70 1.40
C VAL A 293 7.91 7.44 2.03
N ILE A 294 8.75 6.43 2.23
CA ILE A 294 8.32 5.10 2.63
C ILE A 294 9.10 4.67 3.88
N ASN A 295 8.39 4.29 4.93
CA ASN A 295 8.97 3.64 6.10
C ASN A 295 8.47 2.19 6.13
N LEU A 296 9.38 1.23 6.05
CA LEU A 296 8.99 -0.18 5.96
C LEU A 296 9.83 -1.10 6.84
N SER A 297 9.23 -2.23 7.18
CA SER A 297 9.93 -3.42 7.69
C SER A 297 9.39 -4.65 6.98
N SER A 298 10.27 -5.63 6.72
CA SER A 298 9.83 -6.84 6.01
C SER A 298 10.50 -8.15 6.43
N GLU A 299 9.78 -9.24 6.25
CA GLU A 299 10.26 -10.60 6.48
C GLU A 299 9.86 -11.60 5.40
N GLY A 300 10.78 -12.52 5.08
CA GLY A 300 10.53 -13.64 4.19
C GLY A 300 10.46 -13.31 2.70
N MET A 301 10.75 -12.07 2.29
CA MET A 301 10.79 -11.71 0.87
C MET A 301 11.85 -12.49 0.12
N ALA A 302 11.60 -12.76 -1.16
CA ALA A 302 12.58 -13.40 -2.02
C ALA A 302 13.84 -12.53 -2.17
N LYS A 303 14.97 -13.17 -2.50
CA LYS A 303 16.26 -12.51 -2.66
C LYS A 303 16.14 -11.31 -3.61
N ASP A 304 16.69 -10.17 -3.19
CA ASP A 304 16.71 -8.90 -3.94
C ASP A 304 15.32 -8.33 -4.30
N ARG A 305 14.25 -8.83 -3.65
CA ARG A 305 12.85 -8.44 -3.87
C ARG A 305 12.16 -7.82 -2.65
N GLU A 306 12.91 -7.50 -1.59
CA GLU A 306 12.35 -6.70 -0.49
C GLU A 306 11.99 -5.29 -0.97
N ILE A 307 12.88 -4.64 -1.73
CA ILE A 307 12.61 -3.39 -2.43
C ILE A 307 13.01 -3.54 -3.89
N VAL A 308 12.09 -3.23 -4.80
CA VAL A 308 12.32 -3.22 -6.26
C VAL A 308 12.01 -1.83 -6.78
N PHE A 309 13.02 -1.08 -7.18
CA PHE A 309 12.83 0.14 -7.97
C PHE A 309 12.72 -0.24 -9.44
N GLY A 310 11.52 -0.09 -10.00
CA GLY A 310 11.23 -0.30 -11.42
C GLY A 310 11.77 0.83 -12.29
N LYS A 311 11.61 0.69 -13.61
CA LYS A 311 12.17 1.58 -14.65
C LYS A 311 11.92 3.07 -14.41
N HIS A 312 10.73 3.42 -13.95
CA HIS A 312 10.29 4.81 -13.79
C HIS A 312 10.48 5.38 -12.38
N ALA A 313 10.95 4.57 -11.43
CA ALA A 313 11.10 5.04 -10.06
C ALA A 313 12.25 6.03 -9.94
N GLU A 314 11.97 7.20 -9.37
CA GLU A 314 12.97 8.22 -9.10
C GLU A 314 12.63 9.02 -7.84
N HIS A 315 13.65 9.53 -7.18
CA HIS A 315 13.54 10.43 -6.03
C HIS A 315 12.73 9.87 -4.84
N ASN A 316 12.52 8.55 -4.76
CA ASN A 316 11.90 7.94 -3.59
C ASN A 316 12.89 7.86 -2.43
N LEU A 317 12.39 8.04 -1.21
CA LEU A 317 13.13 7.83 0.03
C LEU A 317 12.52 6.67 0.80
N VAL A 318 13.29 5.61 0.99
CA VAL A 318 12.88 4.43 1.77
C VAL A 318 13.70 4.35 3.05
N THR A 319 13.05 4.16 4.19
CA THR A 319 13.69 3.88 5.48
C THR A 319 13.35 2.47 5.91
N VAL A 320 14.35 1.66 6.27
CA VAL A 320 14.18 0.28 6.71
C VAL A 320 15.24 -0.08 7.76
N ALA A 321 14.85 -0.70 8.88
CA ALA A 321 15.82 -1.03 9.93
C ALA A 321 16.85 -2.07 9.46
N ARG A 322 16.39 -3.12 8.78
CA ARG A 322 17.23 -4.20 8.26
C ARG A 322 16.90 -4.52 6.81
N LEU A 323 17.73 -4.02 5.91
CA LEU A 323 17.69 -4.38 4.50
C LEU A 323 18.26 -5.79 4.28
N LYS A 324 17.54 -6.63 3.55
CA LYS A 324 17.90 -8.00 3.15
C LYS A 324 18.23 -8.11 1.66
N GLY A 325 17.75 -7.18 0.84
CA GLY A 325 18.13 -7.09 -0.57
C GLY A 325 17.31 -6.07 -1.33
N PHE A 326 17.81 -5.64 -2.48
CA PHE A 326 17.10 -4.72 -3.35
C PHE A 326 17.46 -4.96 -4.82
N THR A 327 16.57 -4.51 -5.71
CA THR A 327 16.83 -4.41 -7.14
C THR A 327 16.58 -2.97 -7.59
N ASN A 328 17.48 -2.42 -8.43
CA ASN A 328 17.32 -1.08 -8.98
C ASN A 328 17.40 -1.04 -10.51
N GLN A 329 16.22 -1.06 -11.15
CA GLN A 329 16.02 -0.98 -12.60
C GLN A 329 15.69 0.45 -13.07
N ALA A 330 15.69 1.44 -12.17
CA ALA A 330 15.38 2.81 -12.52
C ALA A 330 16.27 3.34 -13.65
N ALA A 331 15.66 3.98 -14.66
CA ALA A 331 16.38 4.67 -15.73
C ALA A 331 17.16 5.87 -15.16
N SER A 332 16.57 6.55 -14.17
CA SER A 332 17.18 7.60 -13.37
C SER A 332 17.36 7.09 -11.92
N PRO A 333 18.51 6.50 -11.54
CA PRO A 333 18.64 5.76 -10.29
C PRO A 333 18.89 6.68 -9.09
N THR A 334 17.96 7.61 -8.85
CA THR A 334 18.04 8.67 -7.83
C THR A 334 17.39 8.30 -6.50
N ASN A 335 16.80 7.10 -6.42
CA ASN A 335 16.15 6.57 -5.22
C ASN A 335 17.15 6.35 -4.08
N ARG A 336 16.69 6.51 -2.84
CA ARG A 336 17.51 6.41 -1.63
C ARG A 336 16.93 5.39 -0.65
N ILE A 337 17.81 4.61 -0.04
CA ILE A 337 17.51 3.74 1.10
C ILE A 337 18.36 4.19 2.30
N VAL A 338 17.69 4.44 3.43
CA VAL A 338 18.30 4.66 4.73
C VAL A 338 18.10 3.40 5.57
N THR A 339 19.19 2.79 6.04
CA THR A 339 19.16 1.53 6.79
C THR A 339 20.15 1.52 7.94
N ALA A 340 19.80 0.84 9.03
CA ALA A 340 20.71 0.60 10.15
C ALA A 340 21.68 -0.56 9.88
N SER A 341 21.33 -1.48 8.97
CA SER A 341 22.23 -2.56 8.53
C SER A 341 23.26 -2.05 7.52
N PRO A 342 24.52 -2.55 7.56
CA PRO A 342 25.60 -2.00 6.76
C PRO A 342 25.37 -2.24 5.25
N PRO A 343 25.31 -1.18 4.41
CA PRO A 343 25.17 -1.31 2.96
C PRO A 343 26.42 -1.91 2.29
N ALA A 344 27.52 -2.05 3.04
CA ALA A 344 28.82 -2.47 2.53
C ALA A 344 28.77 -3.85 1.85
N GLU A 345 28.06 -4.81 2.44
CA GLU A 345 27.92 -6.17 1.86
C GLU A 345 27.09 -6.19 0.57
N MET A 346 26.28 -5.16 0.34
CA MET A 346 25.43 -5.01 -0.84
C MET A 346 26.02 -4.07 -1.89
N THR A 347 27.13 -3.39 -1.59
CA THR A 347 27.77 -2.46 -2.52
C THR A 347 28.70 -3.23 -3.46
N THR A 348 28.30 -3.35 -4.71
CA THR A 348 29.13 -3.96 -5.75
C THR A 348 30.04 -2.92 -6.40
N THR A 349 31.26 -3.33 -6.73
CA THR A 349 32.19 -2.55 -7.55
C THR A 349 31.95 -2.90 -9.01
N PRO A 350 31.50 -1.96 -9.85
CA PRO A 350 31.39 -2.21 -11.27
C PRO A 350 32.77 -2.20 -11.95
N ALA A 351 32.87 -2.84 -13.12
CA ALA A 351 34.03 -2.68 -13.98
C ALA A 351 34.16 -1.21 -14.44
N VAL A 352 35.38 -0.78 -14.73
CA VAL A 352 35.62 0.52 -15.38
C VAL A 352 35.02 0.45 -16.79
N PRO A 353 34.13 1.38 -17.17
CA PRO A 353 33.53 1.39 -18.50
C PRO A 353 34.60 1.76 -19.55
N ALA A 354 34.29 1.56 -20.84
CA ALA A 354 35.16 2.01 -21.91
C ALA A 354 35.47 3.53 -21.81
N ALA A 355 36.61 3.97 -22.34
CA ALA A 355 37.00 5.37 -22.29
C ALA A 355 35.90 6.30 -22.84
N GLY A 356 35.60 7.36 -22.10
CA GLY A 356 34.55 8.33 -22.40
C GLY A 356 33.11 7.86 -22.13
N ALA A 357 32.89 6.57 -21.86
CA ALA A 357 31.56 6.07 -21.51
C ALA A 357 31.21 6.39 -20.03
N GLU A 358 29.95 6.74 -19.80
CA GLU A 358 29.46 7.04 -18.45
C GLU A 358 29.18 5.77 -17.64
N ILE A 359 29.46 5.85 -16.35
CA ILE A 359 28.94 4.94 -15.35
C ILE A 359 28.16 5.71 -14.29
N ALA A 360 26.95 5.26 -13.99
CA ALA A 360 26.09 5.86 -12.97
C ALA A 360 26.18 5.11 -11.64
N ASN A 361 26.13 5.83 -10.52
CA ASN A 361 25.87 5.21 -9.23
C ASN A 361 24.41 4.70 -9.18
N ARG A 362 24.24 3.38 -9.36
CA ARG A 362 22.94 2.72 -9.28
C ARG A 362 22.58 2.23 -7.86
N HIS A 363 23.50 2.36 -6.91
CA HIS A 363 23.23 2.02 -5.51
C HIS A 363 22.31 3.09 -4.90
N PRO A 364 21.35 2.72 -4.04
CA PRO A 364 20.43 3.67 -3.44
C PRO A 364 21.04 4.38 -2.22
N TRP A 365 22.35 4.55 -2.21
CA TRP A 365 23.12 5.30 -1.22
C TRP A 365 24.33 5.95 -1.90
N PRO A 366 24.90 7.01 -1.30
CA PRO A 366 26.15 7.57 -1.77
C PRO A 366 27.27 6.53 -1.75
N ILE A 367 28.13 6.57 -2.76
CA ILE A 367 29.33 5.73 -2.84
C ILE A 367 30.58 6.58 -2.93
N VAL A 368 31.69 6.00 -2.49
CA VAL A 368 33.03 6.49 -2.75
C VAL A 368 33.72 5.52 -3.70
N ALA A 369 34.02 5.98 -4.90
CA ALA A 369 34.87 5.28 -5.85
C ALA A 369 36.34 5.61 -5.53
N ARG A 370 37.06 4.64 -4.97
CA ARG A 370 38.47 4.78 -4.60
C ARG A 370 39.35 4.24 -5.71
N VAL A 371 40.20 5.09 -6.28
CA VAL A 371 41.17 4.71 -7.31
C VAL A 371 42.26 3.84 -6.67
N ILE A 372 42.44 2.63 -7.18
CA ILE A 372 43.48 1.69 -6.74
C ILE A 372 44.73 1.87 -7.61
N ARG A 373 44.55 1.75 -8.94
CA ARG A 373 45.58 2.08 -9.93
C ARG A 373 45.03 3.19 -10.84
N PRO A 374 45.79 4.28 -11.05
CA PRO A 374 45.29 5.43 -11.79
C PRO A 374 45.22 5.23 -13.32
N GLY A 375 45.91 4.23 -13.88
CA GLY A 375 46.03 4.07 -15.33
C GLY A 375 46.68 5.28 -16.00
N ARG A 376 46.35 5.52 -17.27
CA ARG A 376 46.74 6.72 -18.03
C ARG A 376 45.49 7.49 -18.43
N VAL A 377 45.02 8.32 -17.50
CA VAL A 377 43.84 9.18 -17.64
C VAL A 377 44.26 10.56 -18.13
N GLU A 378 43.57 11.06 -19.15
CA GLU A 378 43.78 12.42 -19.67
C GLU A 378 42.77 13.40 -19.07
N ARG A 379 41.54 12.92 -18.85
CA ARG A 379 40.40 13.72 -18.41
C ARG A 379 39.35 12.84 -17.78
N TRP A 380 38.60 13.39 -16.85
CA TRP A 380 37.43 12.73 -16.28
C TRP A 380 36.35 13.76 -15.96
N THR A 381 35.09 13.32 -16.01
CA THR A 381 33.91 14.18 -15.86
C THR A 381 32.97 13.57 -14.83
N GLU A 382 32.59 14.37 -13.84
CA GLU A 382 31.49 14.07 -12.92
C GLU A 382 30.23 14.77 -13.41
N THR A 383 29.14 14.02 -13.55
CA THR A 383 27.83 14.55 -13.93
C THR A 383 26.87 14.32 -12.78
N PRO A 384 26.55 15.34 -11.96
CA PRO A 384 25.56 15.17 -10.90
C PRO A 384 24.17 14.95 -11.49
N VAL A 385 23.28 14.30 -10.74
CA VAL A 385 21.85 14.18 -11.13
C VAL A 385 21.21 15.53 -11.36
N VAL A 386 21.54 16.49 -10.48
CA VAL A 386 21.05 17.86 -10.52
C VAL A 386 22.26 18.78 -10.57
N GLY A 387 22.39 19.53 -11.66
CA GLY A 387 23.48 20.49 -11.85
C GLY A 387 24.21 20.31 -13.16
N ALA A 388 25.30 21.08 -13.33
CA ALA A 388 26.16 21.00 -14.49
C ALA A 388 27.27 19.96 -14.28
N ALA A 389 27.65 19.28 -15.36
CA ALA A 389 28.81 18.41 -15.36
C ALA A 389 30.10 19.21 -15.07
N GLN A 390 31.01 18.61 -14.32
CA GLN A 390 32.33 19.14 -14.01
C GLN A 390 33.40 18.27 -14.64
N THR A 391 34.25 18.89 -15.45
CA THR A 391 35.32 18.20 -16.17
C THR A 391 36.66 18.60 -15.60
N PHE A 392 37.47 17.60 -15.26
CA PHE A 392 38.79 17.76 -14.70
C PHE A 392 39.82 17.26 -15.70
N GLY A 393 40.76 18.13 -16.07
CA GLY A 393 41.92 17.75 -16.87
C GLY A 393 43.02 17.17 -15.99
N GLY A 394 43.64 16.08 -16.43
CA GLY A 394 44.79 15.46 -15.76
C GLY A 394 44.53 14.07 -15.20
N ALA A 395 45.60 13.45 -14.72
CA ALA A 395 45.61 12.08 -14.24
C ALA A 395 44.82 11.90 -12.94
N LEU A 396 44.33 10.68 -12.71
CA LEU A 396 43.89 10.26 -11.38
C LEU A 396 45.10 9.92 -10.49
N ALA A 397 44.92 10.01 -9.18
CA ALA A 397 45.92 9.57 -8.21
C ALA A 397 45.52 8.26 -7.52
N SER A 398 46.50 7.41 -7.17
CA SER A 398 46.22 6.25 -6.32
C SER A 398 45.71 6.72 -4.94
N GLY A 399 44.63 6.11 -4.47
CA GLY A 399 43.95 6.51 -3.24
C GLY A 399 42.95 7.67 -3.40
N GLN A 400 42.88 8.31 -4.58
CA GLN A 400 41.89 9.35 -4.85
C GLN A 400 40.47 8.81 -4.62
N ALA A 401 39.65 9.63 -3.95
CA ALA A 401 38.27 9.30 -3.63
C ALA A 401 37.33 10.22 -4.42
N ILE A 402 36.46 9.61 -5.21
CA ILE A 402 35.40 10.28 -5.98
C ILE A 402 34.07 9.96 -5.32
N TRP A 403 33.32 10.98 -4.94
CA TRP A 403 32.04 10.84 -4.24
C TRP A 403 30.88 10.93 -5.23
N LEU A 404 30.02 9.91 -5.26
CA LEU A 404 28.87 9.86 -6.16
C LEU A 404 27.58 9.61 -5.36
N ASN A 405 26.63 10.54 -5.39
CA ASN A 405 25.28 10.31 -4.89
C ASN A 405 24.52 9.34 -5.81
N PRO A 406 23.39 8.75 -5.37
CA PRO A 406 22.54 7.95 -6.24
C PRO A 406 22.15 8.73 -7.51
N GLY A 407 22.48 8.17 -8.67
CA GLY A 407 22.25 8.76 -9.98
C GLY A 407 23.39 9.60 -10.54
N ASP A 408 24.36 10.03 -9.72
CA ASP A 408 25.54 10.75 -10.21
C ASP A 408 26.34 9.85 -11.15
N ARG A 409 26.97 10.44 -12.16
CA ARG A 409 27.70 9.72 -13.20
C ARG A 409 29.16 10.14 -13.26
N LEU A 410 29.99 9.22 -13.72
CA LEU A 410 31.41 9.40 -13.94
C LEU A 410 31.77 8.92 -15.34
N ALA A 411 32.47 9.75 -16.11
CA ALA A 411 33.11 9.36 -17.37
C ALA A 411 34.61 9.60 -17.26
N ILE A 412 35.42 8.68 -17.79
CA ILE A 412 36.88 8.79 -17.75
C ILE A 412 37.44 8.56 -19.15
N ASP A 413 38.22 9.50 -19.65
CA ASP A 413 38.99 9.38 -20.89
C ASP A 413 40.40 8.88 -20.55
N TYR A 414 40.76 7.71 -21.09
CA TYR A 414 42.03 7.06 -20.79
C TYR A 414 42.57 6.26 -21.98
N SER A 415 43.90 6.10 -22.03
CA SER A 415 44.55 5.14 -22.93
C SER A 415 44.95 3.84 -22.23
N GLU A 416 45.03 3.86 -20.89
CA GLU A 416 45.21 2.70 -20.02
C GLU A 416 44.20 2.80 -18.88
N ALA A 417 43.34 1.78 -18.74
CA ALA A 417 42.22 1.84 -17.81
C ALA A 417 42.69 1.97 -16.35
N PRO A 418 42.09 2.87 -15.55
CA PRO A 418 42.27 2.81 -14.11
C PRO A 418 41.66 1.53 -13.54
N THR A 419 41.92 1.26 -12.27
CA THR A 419 41.14 0.33 -11.46
C THR A 419 40.63 1.03 -10.22
N TRP A 420 39.42 0.70 -9.79
CA TRP A 420 38.80 1.29 -8.62
C TRP A 420 38.14 0.25 -7.72
N HIS A 421 37.73 0.69 -6.54
CA HIS A 421 36.85 -0.03 -5.65
C HIS A 421 35.75 0.90 -5.17
N TRP A 422 34.50 0.47 -5.26
CA TRP A 422 33.35 1.24 -4.78
C TRP A 422 32.97 0.75 -3.38
N LYS A 423 32.82 1.71 -2.46
CA LYS A 423 32.40 1.48 -1.08
C LYS A 423 31.21 2.39 -0.77
N ALA A 424 30.24 1.91 0.00
CA ALA A 424 29.18 2.76 0.55
C ALA A 424 29.77 3.87 1.43
N ALA A 425 29.33 5.10 1.19
CA ALA A 425 29.65 6.23 2.06
C ALA A 425 28.58 6.29 3.15
N GLN A 426 28.96 5.88 4.37
CA GLN A 426 28.13 6.01 5.57
C GLN A 426 28.40 7.33 6.26
#